data_AF-A0A5C7GKN5-F1
#
_entry.id   AF-A0A5C7GKN5-F1
#
_cell.length_a   1.000
_cell.length_b   1.000
_cell.length_c   1.000
_cell.angle_alpha   90.00
_cell.angle_beta   90.00
_cell.angle_gamma   90.00
#
_symmetry.space_group_name_H-M   'P 1'
#
loop_
_entity.id
_entity.type
_entity.pdbx_description
1 polymer ?
#
loop_
_entity_poly.entity_id
_entity_poly.type
_entity_poly.pdbx_seq_one_letter_code
_entity_poly.pdbx_strand_id
1 'polypeptide(L)'
;MKQQHKLTLILTIVFVLFLFIDPVYAGPGGTVAKALFKTWWGKVILSLLAIILLPLIFYLRTIEFIAIRKAKKQLAKLGLINRDFMWLNLEKNVSNVFSRVYLAWNKEDMKEVSSYVNHWYWQNQQLVHLDRWKSENLRNVCKLQSISSIKPLYLEITDEDNFEGSKIAFSITGSIEDYLINRETHRVVQGKRGFYDETKVWIMEYTDGNWLLDDIRNDEFTLAYAKLDNVIPEKLQPIRVKS
;
A
#
# COMPACT_ATOMS: atom_id res chain seq x y z
N MET A 1 -13.61 -55.54 4.98
CA MET A 1 -14.31 -54.40 5.65
C MET A 1 -14.53 -53.28 4.67
N LYS A 2 -15.79 -53.08 4.27
CA LYS A 2 -16.20 -52.21 3.16
C LYS A 2 -15.90 -50.74 3.46
N GLN A 3 -15.46 -50.01 2.45
CA GLN A 3 -15.08 -48.58 2.47
C GLN A 3 -16.08 -47.67 3.20
N GLN A 4 -17.37 -48.05 3.21
CA GLN A 4 -18.44 -47.41 3.96
C GLN A 4 -18.24 -47.42 5.48
N HIS A 5 -17.69 -48.50 6.05
CA HIS A 5 -17.39 -48.59 7.48
C HIS A 5 -16.21 -47.71 7.89
N LYS A 6 -15.24 -47.50 6.98
CA LYS A 6 -14.15 -46.54 7.22
C LYS A 6 -14.68 -45.11 7.22
N LEU A 7 -15.58 -44.78 6.29
CA LEU A 7 -16.21 -43.46 6.20
C LEU A 7 -17.10 -43.16 7.41
N THR A 8 -17.92 -44.12 7.84
CA THR A 8 -18.74 -43.96 9.06
C THR A 8 -17.88 -43.82 10.29
N LEU A 9 -16.81 -44.63 10.44
CA LEU A 9 -15.88 -44.49 11.56
C LEU A 9 -15.23 -43.09 11.60
N ILE A 10 -14.79 -42.57 10.44
CA ILE A 10 -14.20 -41.23 10.34
C ILE A 10 -15.24 -40.15 10.71
N LEU A 11 -16.47 -40.24 10.19
CA LEU A 11 -17.55 -39.30 10.51
C LEU A 11 -17.92 -39.34 11.99
N THR A 12 -17.96 -40.52 12.61
CA THR A 12 -18.23 -40.66 14.05
C THR A 12 -17.10 -40.08 14.88
N ILE A 13 -15.83 -40.32 14.49
CA ILE A 13 -14.67 -39.71 15.17
C ILE A 13 -14.73 -38.19 15.05
N VAL A 14 -15.01 -37.65 13.87
CA VAL A 14 -15.17 -36.20 13.66
C VAL A 14 -16.31 -35.64 14.50
N PHE A 15 -17.47 -36.30 14.53
CA PHE A 15 -18.63 -35.90 15.32
C PHE A 15 -18.34 -35.91 16.83
N VAL A 16 -17.68 -36.96 17.33
CA VAL A 16 -17.26 -37.06 18.73
C VAL A 16 -16.26 -35.97 19.08
N LEU A 17 -15.33 -35.63 18.18
CA LEU A 17 -14.40 -34.52 18.38
C LEU A 17 -15.11 -33.15 18.42
N PHE A 18 -16.21 -32.97 17.67
CA PHE A 18 -17.06 -31.76 17.75
C PHE A 18 -17.84 -31.66 19.07
N LEU A 19 -18.18 -32.78 19.72
CA LEU A 19 -18.88 -32.80 21.01
C LEU A 19 -17.99 -32.37 22.19
N PHE A 20 -16.67 -32.34 22.02
CA PHE A 20 -15.71 -31.89 23.04
C PHE A 20 -15.21 -30.44 22.80
N ILE A 21 -15.87 -29.67 21.95
CA ILE A 21 -15.58 -28.25 21.80
C ILE A 21 -16.30 -27.51 22.93
N ASP A 22 -15.55 -27.09 23.95
CA ASP A 22 -16.06 -26.16 24.95
C ASP A 22 -16.59 -24.90 24.25
N PRO A 23 -17.76 -24.37 24.66
CA PRO A 23 -18.32 -23.17 24.07
C PRO A 23 -17.39 -21.99 24.35
N VAL A 24 -16.60 -21.59 23.36
CA VAL A 24 -15.84 -20.34 23.39
C VAL A 24 -16.84 -19.21 23.21
N TYR A 25 -17.33 -18.66 24.32
CA TYR A 25 -18.12 -17.43 24.32
C TYR A 25 -17.30 -16.32 23.65
N ALA A 26 -17.90 -15.66 22.66
CA ALA A 26 -17.30 -14.51 21.97
C ALA A 26 -17.16 -13.32 22.93
N GLY A 27 -16.05 -13.28 23.67
CA GLY A 27 -15.62 -12.11 24.42
C GLY A 27 -15.03 -11.02 23.51
N PRO A 28 -14.73 -9.81 24.03
CA PRO A 28 -14.06 -8.75 23.29
C PRO A 28 -12.84 -9.32 22.55
N GLY A 29 -12.62 -8.97 21.27
CA GLY A 29 -11.79 -9.74 20.32
C GLY A 29 -10.39 -10.19 20.80
N GLY A 30 -9.80 -9.53 21.80
CA GLY A 30 -8.57 -9.97 22.47
C GLY A 30 -8.70 -11.29 23.25
N THR A 31 -9.88 -11.64 23.76
CA THR A 31 -10.15 -12.89 24.48
C THR A 31 -10.30 -14.07 23.52
N VAL A 32 -10.94 -13.85 22.36
CA VAL A 32 -11.07 -14.87 21.30
C VAL A 32 -9.70 -15.21 20.70
N ALA A 33 -8.87 -14.19 20.41
CA ALA A 33 -7.50 -14.43 19.96
C ALA A 33 -6.68 -15.20 21.01
N LYS A 34 -6.73 -14.80 22.28
CA LYS A 34 -6.04 -15.51 23.38
C LYS A 34 -6.52 -16.96 23.54
N ALA A 35 -7.82 -17.24 23.34
CA ALA A 35 -8.37 -18.60 23.41
C ALA A 35 -7.91 -19.47 22.23
N LEU A 36 -7.86 -18.93 21.02
CA LEU A 36 -7.36 -19.63 19.82
C LEU A 36 -5.89 -20.03 19.95
N PHE A 37 -5.04 -19.20 20.52
CA PHE A 37 -3.62 -19.53 20.70
C PHE A 37 -3.33 -20.47 21.90
N LYS A 38 -4.23 -20.53 22.89
CA LYS A 38 -4.02 -21.33 24.11
C LYS A 38 -4.60 -22.74 24.03
N THR A 39 -5.74 -22.94 23.38
CA THR A 39 -6.38 -24.26 23.30
C THR A 39 -5.71 -25.17 22.28
N TRP A 40 -5.71 -26.49 22.53
CA TRP A 40 -5.17 -27.47 21.59
C TRP A 40 -5.91 -27.41 20.24
N TRP A 41 -7.26 -27.34 20.27
CA TRP A 41 -8.09 -27.17 19.08
C TRP A 41 -7.86 -25.86 18.34
N GLY A 42 -7.69 -24.76 19.06
CA GLY A 42 -7.35 -23.47 18.45
C GLY A 42 -6.02 -23.52 17.69
N LYS A 43 -5.00 -24.20 18.23
CA LYS A 43 -3.73 -24.45 17.54
C LYS A 43 -3.87 -25.35 16.31
N VAL A 44 -4.73 -26.36 16.35
CA VAL A 44 -5.02 -27.23 15.19
C VAL A 44 -5.70 -26.43 14.08
N ILE A 45 -6.74 -25.64 14.41
CA ILE A 45 -7.43 -24.77 13.46
C ILE A 45 -6.46 -23.74 12.86
N LEU A 46 -5.64 -23.11 13.70
CA LEU A 46 -4.67 -22.11 13.26
C LEU A 46 -3.57 -22.71 12.38
N SER A 47 -3.12 -23.94 12.67
CA SER A 47 -2.19 -24.68 11.82
C SER A 47 -2.80 -24.99 10.45
N LEU A 48 -4.04 -25.44 10.40
CA LEU A 48 -4.73 -25.73 9.14
C LEU A 48 -4.95 -24.45 8.32
N LEU A 49 -5.36 -23.37 8.97
CA LEU A 49 -5.54 -22.06 8.35
C LEU A 49 -4.20 -21.50 7.85
N ALA A 50 -3.12 -21.68 8.61
CA ALA A 50 -1.77 -21.32 8.18
C ALA A 50 -1.30 -22.13 6.97
N ILE A 51 -1.57 -23.42 6.89
CA ILE A 51 -1.24 -24.26 5.72
C ILE A 51 -1.93 -23.72 4.45
N ILE A 52 -3.13 -23.17 4.58
CA ILE A 52 -3.88 -22.60 3.44
C ILE A 52 -3.42 -21.17 3.12
N LEU A 53 -3.25 -20.31 4.14
CA LEU A 53 -2.95 -18.89 3.94
C LEU A 53 -1.46 -18.59 3.70
N LEU A 54 -0.53 -19.36 4.29
CA LEU A 54 0.92 -19.11 4.12
C LEU A 54 1.37 -19.21 2.67
N PRO A 55 0.97 -20.23 1.87
CA PRO A 55 1.30 -20.28 0.45
C PRO A 55 0.80 -19.04 -0.30
N LEU A 56 -0.42 -18.56 0.01
CA LEU A 56 -0.98 -17.36 -0.59
C LEU A 56 -0.17 -16.11 -0.21
N ILE A 57 0.11 -15.91 1.08
CA ILE A 57 0.92 -14.78 1.56
C ILE A 57 2.31 -14.79 0.91
N PHE A 58 2.94 -15.95 0.82
CA PHE A 58 4.25 -16.10 0.19
C PHE A 58 4.19 -15.79 -1.32
N TYR A 59 3.16 -16.28 -2.01
CA TYR A 59 2.93 -15.98 -3.42
C TYR A 59 2.77 -14.48 -3.68
N LEU A 60 1.90 -13.81 -2.91
CA LEU A 60 1.66 -12.37 -3.03
C LEU A 60 2.94 -11.55 -2.79
N ARG A 61 3.67 -11.88 -1.72
CA ARG A 61 4.95 -11.22 -1.39
C ARG A 61 6.01 -11.45 -2.45
N THR A 62 6.00 -12.62 -3.08
CA THR A 62 6.96 -12.97 -4.15
C THR A 62 6.69 -12.14 -5.41
N ILE A 63 5.43 -11.97 -5.82
CA ILE A 63 5.07 -11.11 -6.96
C ILE A 63 5.58 -9.69 -6.74
N GLU A 64 5.25 -9.11 -5.58
CA GLU A 64 5.63 -7.74 -5.25
C GLU A 64 7.15 -7.58 -5.24
N PHE A 65 7.86 -8.54 -4.66
CA PHE A 65 9.32 -8.54 -4.63
C PHE A 65 9.95 -8.62 -6.03
N ILE A 66 9.40 -9.46 -6.93
CA ILE A 66 9.86 -9.57 -8.31
C ILE A 66 9.60 -8.26 -9.05
N ALA A 67 8.41 -7.66 -8.91
CA ALA A 67 8.05 -6.39 -9.53
C ALA A 67 9.01 -5.27 -9.11
N ILE A 68 9.27 -5.14 -7.80
CA ILE A 68 10.21 -4.16 -7.25
C ILE A 68 11.61 -4.34 -7.82
N ARG A 69 12.11 -5.58 -7.88
CA ARG A 69 13.44 -5.88 -8.45
C ARG A 69 13.50 -5.57 -9.94
N LYS A 70 12.46 -5.91 -10.70
CA LYS A 70 12.34 -5.62 -12.13
C LYS A 70 12.34 -4.12 -12.38
N ALA A 71 11.50 -3.37 -11.66
CA ALA A 71 11.40 -1.92 -11.73
C ALA A 71 12.73 -1.24 -11.39
N LYS A 72 13.36 -1.59 -10.25
CA LYS A 72 14.69 -1.04 -9.89
C LYS A 72 15.76 -1.32 -10.95
N LYS A 73 15.76 -2.52 -11.54
CA LYS A 73 16.71 -2.86 -12.63
C LYS A 73 16.47 -2.04 -13.89
N GLN A 74 15.23 -1.73 -14.22
CA GLN A 74 14.88 -0.89 -15.37
C GLN A 74 15.18 0.59 -15.11
N LEU A 75 14.83 1.10 -13.93
CA LEU A 75 15.22 2.45 -13.48
C LEU A 75 16.73 2.66 -13.49
N ALA A 76 17.51 1.66 -13.08
CA ALA A 76 18.96 1.74 -13.16
C ALA A 76 19.48 1.94 -14.60
N LYS A 77 18.77 1.41 -15.61
CA LYS A 77 19.12 1.61 -17.03
C LYS A 77 18.67 2.97 -17.53
N LEU A 78 17.43 3.36 -17.23
CA LEU A 78 16.91 4.69 -17.57
C LEU A 78 17.75 5.80 -16.93
N GLY A 79 18.23 5.57 -15.71
CA GLY A 79 19.16 6.42 -14.97
C GLY A 79 20.49 6.72 -15.69
N LEU A 80 20.91 5.86 -16.63
CA LEU A 80 22.10 6.11 -17.46
C LEU A 80 21.83 7.13 -18.57
N ILE A 81 20.57 7.27 -18.98
CA ILE A 81 20.12 8.19 -20.04
C ILE A 81 19.69 9.51 -19.40
N ASN A 82 18.83 9.46 -18.39
CA ASN A 82 18.39 10.61 -17.61
C ASN A 82 18.57 10.33 -16.11
N ARG A 83 19.38 11.16 -15.44
CA ARG A 83 19.72 11.01 -14.01
C ARG A 83 18.52 11.12 -13.08
N ASP A 84 17.41 11.73 -13.51
CA ASP A 84 16.20 11.84 -12.70
C ASP A 84 15.49 10.50 -12.49
N PHE A 85 15.82 9.49 -13.31
CA PHE A 85 15.34 8.11 -13.17
C PHE A 85 16.24 7.24 -12.30
N MET A 86 17.38 7.77 -11.84
CA MET A 86 18.25 7.03 -10.91
C MET A 86 17.53 6.82 -9.57
N TRP A 87 17.59 5.59 -9.05
CA TRP A 87 16.85 5.20 -7.84
C TRP A 87 17.09 6.15 -6.65
N LEU A 88 18.33 6.57 -6.39
CA LEU A 88 18.63 7.47 -5.27
C LEU A 88 18.00 8.87 -5.42
N ASN A 89 17.94 9.38 -6.66
CA ASN A 89 17.31 10.67 -6.94
C ASN A 89 15.80 10.56 -6.83
N LEU A 90 15.21 9.50 -7.40
CA LEU A 90 13.79 9.20 -7.26
C LEU A 90 13.38 9.04 -5.81
N GLU A 91 14.08 8.20 -5.04
CA GLU A 91 13.78 7.96 -3.63
C GLU A 91 13.82 9.26 -2.81
N LYS A 92 14.80 10.13 -3.07
CA LYS A 92 14.90 11.45 -2.44
C LYS A 92 13.75 12.37 -2.87
N ASN A 93 13.44 12.45 -4.16
CA ASN A 93 12.39 13.30 -4.69
C ASN A 93 11.01 12.87 -4.16
N VAL A 94 10.70 11.58 -4.26
CA VAL A 94 9.46 10.98 -3.74
C VAL A 94 9.34 11.20 -2.24
N SER A 95 10.40 10.97 -1.47
CA SER A 95 10.41 11.23 -0.02
C SER A 95 10.12 12.69 0.33
N ASN A 96 10.70 13.63 -0.44
CA ASN A 96 10.46 15.06 -0.27
C ASN A 96 9.00 15.42 -0.62
N VAL A 97 8.49 14.99 -1.78
CA VAL A 97 7.10 15.20 -2.18
C VAL A 97 6.15 14.65 -1.12
N PHE A 98 6.36 13.40 -0.70
CA PHE A 98 5.57 12.75 0.35
C PHE A 98 5.54 13.58 1.63
N SER A 99 6.71 13.96 2.14
CA SER A 99 6.80 14.75 3.38
C SER A 99 6.14 16.12 3.25
N ARG A 100 6.32 16.80 2.11
CA ARG A 100 5.75 18.14 1.85
C ARG A 100 4.24 18.09 1.74
N VAL A 101 3.68 17.10 1.06
CA VAL A 101 2.23 16.91 0.93
C VAL A 101 1.59 16.66 2.29
N TYR A 102 2.18 15.81 3.15
CA TYR A 102 1.69 15.61 4.51
C TYR A 102 1.75 16.88 5.37
N LEU A 103 2.80 17.70 5.22
CA LEU A 103 2.90 18.99 5.90
C LEU A 103 1.81 19.98 5.43
N ALA A 104 1.52 20.03 4.12
CA ALA A 104 0.47 20.85 3.55
C ALA A 104 -0.92 20.41 4.02
N TRP A 105 -1.19 19.10 4.08
CA TRP A 105 -2.43 18.57 4.63
C TRP A 105 -2.63 18.95 6.10
N ASN A 106 -1.59 18.87 6.93
CA ASN A 106 -1.64 19.28 8.33
C ASN A 106 -1.95 20.78 8.52
N LYS A 107 -1.45 21.61 7.59
CA LYS A 107 -1.67 23.07 7.58
C LYS A 107 -2.96 23.47 6.86
N GLU A 108 -3.62 22.54 6.17
CA GLU A 108 -4.77 22.78 5.30
C GLU A 108 -4.52 23.83 4.20
N ASP A 109 -3.27 23.88 3.72
CA ASP A 109 -2.79 24.79 2.68
C ASP A 109 -2.05 24.04 1.58
N MET A 110 -2.77 23.70 0.51
CA MET A 110 -2.20 23.03 -0.65
C MET A 110 -1.40 23.97 -1.56
N LYS A 111 -1.45 25.29 -1.36
CA LYS A 111 -0.69 26.23 -2.20
C LYS A 111 0.81 26.05 -2.01
N GLU A 112 1.24 25.73 -0.78
CA GLU A 112 2.64 25.45 -0.44
C GLU A 112 3.23 24.27 -1.23
N VAL A 113 2.39 23.36 -1.76
CA VAL A 113 2.82 22.15 -2.47
C VAL A 113 2.46 22.13 -3.95
N SER A 114 1.98 23.25 -4.49
CA SER A 114 1.62 23.36 -5.91
C SER A 114 2.75 23.00 -6.88
N SER A 115 4.02 23.13 -6.46
CA SER A 115 5.19 22.71 -7.25
C SER A 115 5.61 21.25 -7.06
N TYR A 116 4.94 20.50 -6.18
CA TYR A 116 5.23 19.09 -5.85
C TYR A 116 4.12 18.14 -6.29
N VAL A 117 2.99 18.69 -6.73
CA VAL A 117 1.82 17.95 -7.20
C VAL A 117 1.43 18.48 -8.57
N ASN A 118 0.83 17.65 -9.42
CA ASN A 118 0.32 18.13 -10.69
C ASN A 118 -0.94 18.98 -10.51
N HIS A 119 -1.30 19.70 -11.56
CA HIS A 119 -2.42 20.64 -11.52
C HIS A 119 -3.77 19.97 -11.21
N TRP A 120 -3.99 18.78 -11.77
CA TRP A 120 -5.22 18.02 -11.58
C TRP A 120 -5.39 17.56 -10.13
N TYR A 121 -4.34 16.99 -9.53
CA TYR A 121 -4.34 16.52 -8.16
C TYR A 121 -4.58 17.67 -7.18
N TRP A 122 -3.90 18.80 -7.40
CA TRP A 122 -4.05 19.99 -6.58
C TRP A 122 -5.51 20.47 -6.54
N GLN A 123 -6.15 20.61 -7.69
CA GLN A 123 -7.54 21.07 -7.78
C GLN A 123 -8.50 20.10 -7.09
N ASN A 124 -8.38 18.81 -7.36
CA ASN A 124 -9.27 17.81 -6.77
C ASN A 124 -9.12 17.73 -5.25
N GLN A 125 -7.90 17.75 -4.73
CA GLN A 125 -7.66 17.65 -3.29
C GLN A 125 -8.17 18.88 -2.54
N GLN A 126 -8.00 20.08 -3.11
CA GLN A 126 -8.51 21.31 -2.53
C GLN A 126 -10.04 21.33 -2.48
N LEU A 127 -10.69 21.07 -3.62
CA LEU A 127 -12.14 21.21 -3.78
C LEU A 127 -12.93 20.12 -3.06
N VAL A 128 -12.48 18.87 -3.12
CA VAL A 128 -13.28 17.72 -2.65
C VAL A 128 -13.14 17.48 -1.15
N HIS A 129 -11.94 17.71 -0.60
CA HIS A 129 -11.63 17.34 0.78
C HIS A 129 -11.50 18.56 1.68
N LEU A 130 -10.60 19.49 1.37
CA LEU A 130 -10.29 20.60 2.28
C LEU A 130 -11.42 21.61 2.39
N ASP A 131 -12.02 22.02 1.27
CA ASP A 131 -13.10 23.01 1.27
C ASP A 131 -14.36 22.43 1.92
N ARG A 132 -14.66 21.15 1.66
CA ARG A 132 -15.74 20.42 2.31
C ARG A 132 -15.53 20.33 3.82
N TRP A 133 -14.38 19.87 4.30
CA TRP A 133 -14.10 19.78 5.73
C TRP A 133 -14.15 21.13 6.42
N LYS A 134 -13.65 22.19 5.78
CA LYS A 134 -13.78 23.57 6.28
C LYS A 134 -15.25 23.98 6.40
N SER A 135 -16.09 23.66 5.41
CA SER A 135 -17.54 23.96 5.45
C SER A 135 -18.28 23.19 6.55
N GLU A 136 -17.82 21.98 6.90
CA GLU A 136 -18.39 21.13 7.95
C GLU A 136 -17.79 21.40 9.35
N ASN A 137 -16.99 22.47 9.48
CA ASN A 137 -16.27 22.83 10.71
C ASN A 137 -15.34 21.72 11.24
N LEU A 138 -14.79 20.95 10.31
CA LEU A 138 -13.81 19.90 10.55
C LEU A 138 -12.40 20.44 10.31
N ARG A 139 -11.44 19.83 11.00
CA ARG A 139 -10.01 20.04 10.81
C ARG A 139 -9.36 18.69 10.61
N ASN A 140 -8.56 18.57 9.55
CA ASN A 140 -7.70 17.41 9.36
C ASN A 140 -6.44 17.57 10.21
N VAL A 141 -6.14 16.55 11.01
CA VAL A 141 -4.86 16.41 11.69
C VAL A 141 -4.11 15.28 11.00
N CYS A 142 -3.12 15.65 10.20
CA CYS A 142 -2.29 14.72 9.46
C CYS A 142 -0.83 14.96 9.86
N LYS A 143 -0.15 13.99 10.47
CA LYS A 143 1.26 14.12 10.83
C LYS A 143 2.04 12.93 10.35
N LEU A 144 3.17 13.21 9.73
CA LEU A 144 4.15 12.20 9.35
C LEU A 144 5.26 12.14 10.40
N GLN A 145 5.48 10.98 11.00
CA GLN A 145 6.60 10.74 11.92
C GLN A 145 7.84 10.25 11.16
N SER A 146 7.67 9.27 10.28
CA SER A 146 8.77 8.67 9.52
C SER A 146 8.26 7.98 8.26
N ILE A 147 9.16 7.83 7.28
CA ILE A 147 8.94 7.00 6.10
C ILE A 147 9.70 5.70 6.32
N SER A 148 8.98 4.58 6.36
CA SER A 148 9.53 3.25 6.63
C SER A 148 10.01 2.56 5.35
N SER A 149 9.31 2.76 4.23
CA SER A 149 9.77 2.22 2.94
C SER A 149 9.20 2.97 1.74
N ILE A 150 10.00 3.04 0.66
CA ILE A 150 9.59 3.51 -0.67
C ILE A 150 10.01 2.43 -1.67
N LYS A 151 9.05 1.90 -2.44
CA LYS A 151 9.26 0.78 -3.36
C LYS A 151 8.61 1.07 -4.71
N PRO A 152 9.34 1.03 -5.84
CA PRO A 152 8.74 1.19 -7.15
C PRO A 152 8.00 -0.11 -7.50
N LEU A 153 6.73 -0.02 -7.89
CA LEU A 153 5.90 -1.16 -8.26
C LEU A 153 5.79 -1.31 -9.77
N TYR A 154 5.56 -0.20 -10.46
CA TYR A 154 5.23 -0.17 -11.88
C TYR A 154 5.83 1.06 -12.55
N LEU A 155 6.29 0.90 -13.79
CA LEU A 155 6.84 1.96 -14.63
C LEU A 155 6.06 2.05 -15.93
N GLU A 156 5.68 3.26 -16.31
CA GLU A 156 5.09 3.60 -17.60
C GLU A 156 5.89 4.75 -18.19
N ILE A 157 6.82 4.44 -19.07
CA ILE A 157 7.77 5.40 -19.60
C ILE A 157 7.32 5.80 -21.00
N THR A 158 7.24 7.11 -21.24
CA THR A 158 6.88 7.64 -22.55
C THR A 158 8.02 7.48 -23.54
N ASP A 159 7.69 7.49 -24.84
CA ASP A 159 8.66 7.49 -25.92
C ASP A 159 9.08 8.90 -26.35
N GLU A 160 8.66 9.94 -25.63
CA GLU A 160 9.15 11.30 -25.85
C GLU A 160 10.63 11.42 -25.45
N ASP A 161 11.39 12.26 -26.17
CA ASP A 161 12.84 12.38 -25.95
C ASP A 161 13.20 13.04 -24.62
N ASN A 162 12.29 13.81 -24.04
CA ASN A 162 12.39 14.43 -22.73
C ASN A 162 11.72 13.60 -21.61
N PHE A 163 11.11 12.45 -21.92
CA PHE A 163 10.38 11.58 -20.98
C PHE A 163 9.15 12.21 -20.31
N GLU A 164 8.68 13.36 -20.81
CA GLU A 164 7.49 14.03 -20.27
C GLU A 164 6.27 13.10 -20.34
N GLY A 165 5.41 13.16 -19.31
CA GLY A 165 4.26 12.29 -19.14
C GLY A 165 4.59 10.88 -18.64
N SER A 166 5.87 10.54 -18.39
CA SER A 166 6.24 9.25 -17.80
C SER A 166 5.67 9.12 -16.40
N LYS A 167 5.16 7.94 -16.04
CA LYS A 167 4.57 7.66 -14.73
C LYS A 167 5.26 6.53 -14.00
N ILE A 168 5.36 6.67 -12.68
CA ILE A 168 5.88 5.62 -11.79
C ILE A 168 4.94 5.47 -10.60
N ALA A 169 4.49 4.25 -10.35
CA ALA A 169 3.76 3.91 -9.14
C ALA A 169 4.71 3.43 -8.04
N PHE A 170 4.62 4.02 -6.86
CA PHE A 170 5.40 3.67 -5.68
C PHE A 170 4.50 3.17 -4.54
N SER A 171 4.82 2.02 -3.94
CA SER A 171 4.32 1.66 -2.62
C SER A 171 5.14 2.40 -1.57
N ILE A 172 4.48 3.26 -0.78
CA ILE A 172 5.11 4.03 0.29
C ILE A 172 4.45 3.65 1.60
N THR A 173 5.26 3.25 2.57
CA THR A 173 4.83 2.98 3.95
C THR A 173 5.39 4.07 4.85
N GLY A 174 4.51 4.76 5.58
CA GLY A 174 4.89 5.78 6.56
C GLY A 174 4.18 5.58 7.89
N SER A 175 4.82 6.01 8.97
CA SER A 175 4.19 6.10 10.28
C SER A 175 3.49 7.44 10.40
N ILE A 176 2.15 7.42 10.39
CA ILE A 176 1.32 8.62 10.30
C ILE A 176 0.27 8.67 11.40
N GLU A 177 -0.14 9.88 11.74
CA GLU A 177 -1.33 10.15 12.54
C GLU A 177 -2.31 10.91 11.63
N ASP A 178 -3.44 10.30 11.28
CA ASP A 178 -4.47 10.91 10.42
C ASP A 178 -5.87 10.74 11.06
N TYR A 179 -6.50 11.87 11.36
CA TYR A 179 -7.86 11.91 11.89
C TYR A 179 -8.53 13.27 11.67
N LEU A 180 -9.86 13.27 11.60
CA LEU A 180 -10.68 14.47 11.51
C LEU A 180 -11.22 14.84 12.89
N ILE A 181 -11.02 16.10 13.28
CA ILE A 181 -11.62 16.68 14.50
C ILE A 181 -12.64 17.73 14.14
N ASN A 182 -13.69 17.84 14.93
CA ASN A 182 -14.53 19.03 14.91
C ASN A 182 -13.81 20.16 15.67
N ARG A 183 -13.77 21.37 15.09
CA ARG A 183 -12.97 22.49 15.62
C ARG A 183 -13.48 23.03 16.96
N GLU A 184 -14.79 23.00 17.17
CA GLU A 184 -15.43 23.52 18.38
C GLU A 184 -15.44 22.51 19.52
N THR A 185 -15.88 21.29 19.23
CA THR A 185 -16.07 20.25 20.26
C THR A 185 -14.79 19.48 20.56
N HIS A 186 -13.76 19.61 19.71
CA HIS A 186 -12.51 18.85 19.74
C HIS A 186 -12.69 17.31 19.71
N ARG A 187 -13.89 16.85 19.34
CA ARG A 187 -14.21 15.42 19.20
C ARG A 187 -13.65 14.90 17.88
N VAL A 188 -13.11 13.69 17.93
CA VAL A 188 -12.69 12.95 16.74
C VAL A 188 -13.93 12.43 16.04
N VAL A 189 -14.12 12.82 14.79
CA VAL A 189 -15.27 12.44 13.95
C VAL A 189 -14.93 11.23 13.08
N GLN A 190 -13.67 11.13 12.65
CA GLN A 190 -13.17 10.03 11.83
C GLN A 190 -11.69 9.79 12.13
N GLY A 191 -11.25 8.52 12.03
CA GLY A 191 -9.87 8.13 12.31
C GLY A 191 -9.62 7.88 13.79
N LYS A 192 -8.36 7.73 14.16
CA LYS A 192 -7.91 7.50 15.54
C LYS A 192 -6.66 8.31 15.82
N ARG A 193 -6.50 8.73 17.08
CA ARG A 193 -5.28 9.39 17.54
C ARG A 193 -4.13 8.39 17.63
N GLY A 194 -2.92 8.91 17.53
CA GLY A 194 -1.68 8.14 17.63
C GLY A 194 -1.16 7.66 16.27
N PHE A 195 0.15 7.44 16.22
CA PHE A 195 0.83 7.00 15.02
C PHE A 195 0.55 5.53 14.72
N TYR A 196 0.30 5.23 13.46
CA TYR A 196 0.20 3.88 12.93
C TYR A 196 0.85 3.81 11.56
N ASP A 197 1.31 2.61 11.19
CA ASP A 197 1.86 2.39 9.86
C ASP A 197 0.72 2.32 8.84
N GLU A 198 0.80 3.17 7.82
CA GLU A 198 -0.10 3.13 6.67
C GLU A 198 0.73 2.95 5.40
N THR A 199 0.22 2.15 4.47
CA THR A 199 0.78 2.00 3.13
C THR A 199 -0.19 2.55 2.10
N LYS A 200 0.31 3.33 1.16
CA LYS A 200 -0.45 3.79 -0.01
C LYS A 200 0.38 3.65 -1.27
N VAL A 201 -0.30 3.62 -2.42
CA VAL A 201 0.35 3.68 -3.72
C VAL A 201 0.33 5.13 -4.21
N TRP A 202 1.50 5.70 -4.41
CA TRP A 202 1.69 7.06 -4.89
C TRP A 202 2.12 7.01 -6.36
N ILE A 203 1.36 7.66 -7.22
CA ILE A 203 1.65 7.75 -8.64
C ILE A 203 2.33 9.08 -8.88
N MET A 204 3.55 9.02 -9.38
CA MET A 204 4.34 10.18 -9.75
C MET A 204 4.34 10.31 -11.26
N GLU A 205 4.19 11.53 -11.77
CA GLU A 205 4.30 11.88 -13.18
C GLU A 205 5.50 12.79 -13.39
N TYR A 206 6.24 12.57 -14.47
CA TYR A 206 7.35 13.43 -14.87
C TYR A 206 6.79 14.56 -15.74
N THR A 207 6.80 15.77 -15.18
CA THR A 207 6.25 16.97 -15.81
C THR A 207 7.21 18.15 -15.62
N ASP A 208 7.47 18.89 -16.68
CA ASP A 208 8.39 20.04 -16.71
C ASP A 208 9.75 19.71 -16.07
N GLY A 209 10.29 18.52 -16.38
CA GLY A 209 11.56 18.02 -15.85
C GLY A 209 11.54 17.64 -14.36
N ASN A 210 10.36 17.51 -13.73
CA ASN A 210 10.22 17.21 -12.31
C ASN A 210 9.26 16.04 -12.06
N TRP A 211 9.54 15.26 -11.01
CA TRP A 211 8.59 14.24 -10.54
C TRP A 211 7.56 14.87 -9.61
N LEU A 212 6.32 14.96 -10.09
CA LEU A 212 5.18 15.53 -9.38
C LEU A 212 4.21 14.43 -8.97
N LEU A 213 3.52 14.61 -7.84
CA LEU A 213 2.44 13.71 -7.44
C LEU A 213 1.23 13.89 -8.39
N ASP A 214 0.83 12.81 -9.04
CA ASP A 214 -0.35 12.76 -9.90
C ASP A 214 -1.56 12.19 -9.15
N ASP A 215 -1.37 11.13 -8.37
CA ASP A 215 -2.49 10.43 -7.74
C ASP A 215 -2.05 9.59 -6.52
N ILE A 216 -3.01 9.31 -5.63
CA ILE A 216 -2.82 8.43 -4.46
C ILE A 216 -3.92 7.38 -4.43
N ARG A 217 -3.52 6.12 -4.39
CA ARG A 217 -4.40 4.95 -4.27
C ARG A 217 -4.17 4.22 -2.96
N ASN A 218 -5.19 3.50 -2.51
CA ASN A 218 -5.13 2.67 -1.30
C ASN A 218 -4.20 1.45 -1.51
N ASP A 219 -3.78 0.83 -0.40
CA ASP A 219 -2.90 -0.34 -0.37
C ASP A 219 -3.42 -1.53 -1.19
N GLU A 220 -4.74 -1.69 -1.31
CA GLU A 220 -5.41 -2.71 -2.12
C GLU A 220 -4.90 -2.75 -3.57
N PHE A 221 -4.46 -1.61 -4.12
CA PHE A 221 -3.94 -1.50 -5.48
C PHE A 221 -2.47 -1.93 -5.62
N THR A 222 -1.74 -2.13 -4.51
CA THR A 222 -0.32 -2.53 -4.53
C THR A 222 -0.09 -3.78 -5.38
N LEU A 223 -0.91 -4.81 -5.19
CA LEU A 223 -0.82 -6.04 -5.95
C LEU A 223 -1.23 -5.87 -7.41
N ALA A 224 -2.23 -5.02 -7.68
CA ALA A 224 -2.68 -4.73 -9.03
C ALA A 224 -1.53 -4.13 -9.86
N TYR A 225 -0.85 -3.10 -9.33
CA TYR A 225 0.33 -2.52 -9.98
C TYR A 225 1.50 -3.50 -10.07
N ALA A 226 1.77 -4.28 -9.03
CA ALA A 226 2.88 -5.26 -9.04
C ALA A 226 2.70 -6.37 -10.09
N LYS A 227 1.46 -6.65 -10.52
CA LYS A 227 1.16 -7.63 -11.57
C LYS A 227 1.25 -7.05 -12.99
N LEU A 228 1.28 -5.73 -13.13
CA LEU A 228 1.41 -5.10 -14.45
C LEU A 228 2.83 -5.28 -14.99
N ASP A 229 2.92 -5.41 -16.31
CA ASP A 229 4.19 -5.34 -16.99
C ASP A 229 4.57 -3.89 -17.25
N ASN A 230 5.76 -3.51 -16.77
CA ASN A 230 6.32 -2.19 -17.03
C ASN A 230 6.34 -1.87 -18.53
N VAL A 231 5.77 -0.72 -18.88
CA VAL A 231 5.73 -0.20 -20.25
C VAL A 231 6.97 0.65 -20.45
N ILE A 232 7.90 0.15 -21.25
CA ILE A 232 9.15 0.85 -21.58
C ILE A 232 9.35 0.79 -23.10
N PRO A 233 9.52 1.93 -23.79
CA PRO A 233 9.74 1.98 -25.24
C PRO A 233 10.91 1.10 -25.68
N GLU A 234 10.77 0.41 -26.82
CA GLU A 234 11.80 -0.50 -27.33
C GLU A 234 13.15 0.18 -27.53
N LYS A 235 13.16 1.47 -27.92
CA LYS A 235 14.37 2.28 -28.08
C LYS A 235 15.19 2.40 -26.78
N LEU A 236 14.55 2.23 -25.63
CA LEU A 236 15.14 2.30 -24.29
C LEU A 236 15.37 0.91 -23.67
N GLN A 237 14.89 -0.16 -24.33
CA GLN A 237 15.16 -1.52 -23.92
C GLN A 237 16.55 -1.94 -24.44
N PRO A 238 17.37 -2.64 -23.63
CA PRO A 238 18.64 -3.13 -24.16
C PRO A 238 18.38 -4.15 -25.26
N ILE A 239 19.22 -4.10 -26.30
CA ILE A 239 19.28 -5.13 -27.35
C ILE A 239 19.31 -6.49 -26.67
N ARG A 240 18.25 -7.29 -26.85
CA ARG A 240 18.29 -8.72 -26.54
C ARG A 240 19.31 -9.33 -27.49
N VAL A 241 20.55 -9.46 -27.04
CA VAL A 241 21.48 -10.39 -27.69
C VAL A 241 20.86 -11.76 -27.46
N LYS A 242 20.21 -12.30 -28.49
CA LYS A 242 19.79 -13.70 -28.52
C LYS A 242 21.08 -14.52 -28.40
N SER A 243 21.29 -15.16 -27.25
CA SER A 243 22.24 -16.27 -27.11
C SER A 243 21.68 -17.51 -27.79
#